data_AF-A0AAX6MGE5-F1
#
_entry.id   AF-A0AAX6MGE5-F1
#
_cell.length_a   1.000
_cell.length_b   1.000
_cell.length_c   1.000
_cell.angle_alpha   90.00
_cell.angle_beta   90.00
_cell.angle_gamma   90.00
#
_symmetry.space_group_name_H-M   'P 1'
#
loop_
_entity.id
_entity.type
_entity.pdbx_description
1 polymer ?
#
loop_
_entity_poly.entity_id
_entity_poly.type
_entity_poly.pdbx_seq_one_letter_code
_entity_poly.pdbx_strand_id
1 'polypeptide(L)'
;MAKLKSFTKQAKTKSKKEQKLESADDFQAAGVEFEEAAGKWRAGDAAKSMRFFRRAIDVYDQGLRKFPQSIDLAYNKARVQLEIATHPILVDELEQPQRAVLDEALASHRYTLQLDPENSDALFNASQVLTAIAELIATDEDEESGNEAEALKALREALELQGTCLGLQERKYQEFLELERFANEQNTSDKPATTAASKEASESGGGAEEDDEWFNVVEPVTSDTLIDTLLAQLGTLTTFCSILSSSPESAAPPNTLAWVEEISTGVINKIETISRDKHGGRLQEVALARANLVSAMLEAGYRSGKIDAETYGRELNSIFSKSEFEQSVEGLLAKARSLLALSSALGDSDNGDAESQSTLRWNVLTVSISSLKSASAIRGISQEDLVATHLLRGDASLYLYSMAFPPVSHQTAIKTSSQNAKNAEVYYRNASRLTSDEEERDVASLKSTIAQYLQGYSQGNTQGGDISGLLVQASPRGQEWVMKELEEMMSENLVPQALFL
;
A
#
# COMPACT_ATOMS: atom_id res chain seq x y z
N MET A 1 75.45 -5.06 0.01
CA MET A 1 74.74 -5.50 1.24
C MET A 1 73.73 -4.42 1.59
N ALA A 2 72.46 -4.62 1.92
CA ALA A 2 71.64 -5.80 2.23
C ALA A 2 70.16 -5.52 1.83
N LYS A 3 69.38 -6.60 1.72
CA LYS A 3 67.96 -6.69 1.30
C LYS A 3 66.98 -5.94 2.22
N LEU A 4 65.87 -5.46 1.66
CA LEU A 4 64.56 -5.51 2.35
C LEU A 4 63.51 -6.20 1.46
N LYS A 5 62.79 -7.13 2.08
CA LYS A 5 61.89 -8.12 1.48
C LYS A 5 60.51 -7.53 1.22
N SER A 6 59.93 -7.84 0.07
CA SER A 6 58.53 -7.63 -0.29
C SER A 6 57.60 -8.49 0.58
N PHE A 7 56.64 -7.87 1.26
CA PHE A 7 55.51 -8.57 1.87
C PHE A 7 54.32 -8.56 0.89
N THR A 8 54.30 -9.52 -0.03
CA THR A 8 53.07 -9.90 -0.72
C THR A 8 52.45 -11.06 0.06
N LYS A 9 51.54 -10.76 1.00
CA LYS A 9 50.68 -11.80 1.58
C LYS A 9 49.59 -12.13 0.57
N GLN A 10 49.76 -13.27 -0.09
CA GLN A 10 48.68 -13.96 -0.81
C GLN A 10 47.51 -14.18 0.15
N ALA A 11 46.40 -13.50 -0.09
CA ALA A 11 45.12 -13.90 0.47
C ALA A 11 44.75 -15.24 -0.17
N LYS A 12 44.81 -16.33 0.62
CA LYS A 12 44.30 -17.63 0.19
C LYS A 12 42.79 -17.50 -0.03
N THR A 13 42.38 -17.54 -1.29
CA THR A 13 41.01 -17.87 -1.69
C THR A 13 40.66 -19.24 -1.12
N LYS A 14 39.89 -19.28 -0.03
CA LYS A 14 39.16 -20.49 0.35
C LYS A 14 38.09 -20.69 -0.72
N SER A 15 38.26 -21.70 -1.58
CA SER A 15 37.16 -22.19 -2.40
C SER A 15 36.09 -22.72 -1.44
N LYS A 16 34.90 -22.10 -1.40
CA LYS A 16 33.70 -22.73 -0.81
C LYS A 16 33.57 -24.07 -1.53
N LYS A 17 33.75 -25.20 -0.83
CA LYS A 17 33.32 -26.50 -1.38
C LYS A 17 31.85 -26.34 -1.72
N GLU A 18 31.43 -26.75 -2.91
CA GLU A 18 30.00 -26.92 -3.21
C GLU A 18 29.43 -27.83 -2.13
N GLN A 19 28.62 -27.25 -1.25
CA GLN A 19 27.90 -27.99 -0.23
C GLN A 19 26.88 -28.83 -0.98
N LYS A 20 27.06 -30.14 -0.95
CA LYS A 20 26.17 -31.06 -1.65
C LYS A 20 24.85 -31.08 -0.87
N LEU A 21 23.79 -30.53 -1.45
CA LEU A 21 22.48 -30.45 -0.82
C LEU A 21 21.77 -31.80 -0.97
N GLU A 22 21.59 -32.51 0.14
CA GLU A 22 21.07 -33.88 0.17
C GLU A 22 19.73 -34.00 0.89
N SER A 23 19.45 -33.18 1.91
CA SER A 23 18.17 -33.15 2.65
C SER A 23 17.32 -31.91 2.30
N ALA A 24 16.04 -31.90 2.69
CA ALA A 24 15.20 -30.70 2.56
C ALA A 24 15.78 -29.51 3.35
N ASP A 25 16.28 -29.77 4.57
CA ASP A 25 16.90 -28.78 5.44
C ASP A 25 18.17 -28.16 4.81
N ASP A 26 18.96 -28.94 4.07
CA ASP A 26 20.12 -28.41 3.32
C ASP A 26 19.68 -27.38 2.29
N PHE A 27 18.62 -27.67 1.52
CA PHE A 27 18.07 -26.75 0.53
C PHE A 27 17.46 -25.52 1.23
N GLN A 28 16.79 -25.71 2.36
CA GLN A 28 16.22 -24.61 3.13
C GLN A 28 17.31 -23.66 3.63
N ALA A 29 18.34 -24.19 4.29
CA ALA A 29 19.46 -23.41 4.79
C ALA A 29 20.19 -22.66 3.66
N ALA A 30 20.43 -23.32 2.53
CA ALA A 30 21.06 -22.69 1.37
C ALA A 30 20.17 -21.57 0.76
N GLY A 31 18.86 -21.76 0.72
CA GLY A 31 17.91 -20.73 0.28
C GLY A 31 17.95 -19.50 1.19
N VAL A 32 17.88 -19.72 2.50
CA VAL A 32 17.95 -18.64 3.52
C VAL A 32 19.27 -17.88 3.43
N GLU A 33 20.42 -18.55 3.22
CA GLU A 33 21.70 -17.86 3.00
C GLU A 33 21.64 -16.88 1.82
N PHE A 34 20.94 -17.24 0.74
CA PHE A 34 20.78 -16.35 -0.41
C PHE A 34 19.81 -15.21 -0.12
N GLU A 35 18.73 -15.44 0.61
CA GLU A 35 17.80 -14.38 1.04
C GLU A 35 18.48 -13.35 1.94
N GLU A 36 19.23 -13.80 2.95
CA GLU A 36 19.99 -12.90 3.82
C GLU A 36 21.04 -12.11 3.04
N ALA A 37 21.66 -12.73 2.04
CA ALA A 37 22.57 -12.04 1.13
C ALA A 37 21.81 -10.99 0.31
N ALA A 38 20.63 -11.31 -0.21
CA ALA A 38 19.78 -10.38 -0.97
C ALA A 38 19.41 -9.15 -0.14
N GLY A 39 18.98 -9.35 1.11
CA GLY A 39 18.59 -8.27 2.02
C GLY A 39 19.72 -7.26 2.27
N LYS A 40 20.98 -7.70 2.29
CA LYS A 40 22.16 -6.82 2.48
C LYS A 40 22.40 -5.86 1.31
N TRP A 41 21.98 -6.21 0.09
CA TRP A 41 22.15 -5.36 -1.09
C TRP A 41 20.92 -4.52 -1.40
N ARG A 42 19.78 -4.80 -0.77
CA ARG A 42 18.46 -4.23 -1.13
C ARG A 42 18.44 -2.70 -1.22
N ALA A 43 19.04 -2.01 -0.25
CA ALA A 43 19.03 -0.54 -0.19
C ALA A 43 20.10 0.17 -1.05
N GLY A 44 20.96 -0.58 -1.75
CA GLY A 44 22.09 0.03 -2.49
C GLY A 44 22.32 -0.53 -3.90
N ASP A 45 22.04 -1.81 -4.13
CA ASP A 45 22.22 -2.49 -5.43
C ASP A 45 21.05 -3.46 -5.62
N ALA A 46 19.93 -2.91 -6.12
CA ALA A 46 18.67 -3.62 -6.32
C ALA A 46 18.85 -4.81 -7.28
N ALA A 47 19.48 -4.58 -8.44
CA ALA A 47 19.84 -5.61 -9.39
C ALA A 47 20.61 -6.79 -8.76
N LYS A 48 21.56 -6.51 -7.86
CA LYS A 48 22.29 -7.56 -7.16
C LYS A 48 21.46 -8.26 -6.09
N SER A 49 20.62 -7.53 -5.37
CA SER A 49 19.64 -8.11 -4.44
C SER A 49 18.73 -9.09 -5.19
N MET A 50 18.17 -8.68 -6.33
CA MET A 50 17.33 -9.49 -7.20
C MET A 50 18.03 -10.79 -7.66
N ARG A 51 19.31 -10.73 -8.04
CA ARG A 51 20.10 -11.93 -8.41
C ARG A 51 20.19 -12.93 -7.26
N PHE A 52 20.32 -12.47 -6.02
CA PHE A 52 20.35 -13.35 -4.85
C PHE A 52 18.98 -13.96 -4.56
N PHE A 53 17.89 -13.18 -4.66
CA PHE A 53 16.53 -13.73 -4.51
C PHE A 53 16.21 -14.79 -5.57
N ARG A 54 16.54 -14.54 -6.84
CA ARG A 54 16.39 -15.56 -7.90
C ARG A 54 17.19 -16.82 -7.60
N ARG A 55 18.38 -16.66 -7.01
CA ARG A 55 19.18 -17.82 -6.59
C ARG A 55 18.55 -18.58 -5.44
N ALA A 56 17.89 -17.91 -4.50
CA ALA A 56 17.11 -18.56 -3.46
C ALA A 56 15.95 -19.37 -4.08
N ILE A 57 15.18 -18.78 -5.00
CA ILE A 57 14.10 -19.46 -5.74
C ILE A 57 14.62 -20.71 -6.47
N ASP A 58 15.75 -20.60 -7.18
CA ASP A 58 16.39 -21.74 -7.86
C ASP A 58 16.72 -22.90 -6.90
N VAL A 59 17.17 -22.57 -5.70
CA VAL A 59 17.51 -23.56 -4.67
C VAL A 59 16.25 -24.23 -4.14
N TYR A 60 15.20 -23.45 -3.84
CA TYR A 60 13.92 -24.01 -3.42
C TYR A 60 13.30 -24.89 -4.50
N ASP A 61 13.35 -24.51 -5.77
CA ASP A 61 12.88 -25.33 -6.88
C ASP A 61 13.64 -26.66 -7.01
N GLN A 62 14.96 -26.63 -6.83
CA GLN A 62 15.76 -27.86 -6.81
C GLN A 62 15.40 -28.76 -5.62
N GLY A 63 15.14 -28.15 -4.46
CA GLY A 63 14.69 -28.85 -3.26
C GLY A 63 13.32 -29.49 -3.48
N LEU A 64 12.33 -28.75 -3.99
CA LEU A 64 10.97 -29.23 -4.24
C LEU A 64 10.90 -30.33 -5.31
N ARG A 65 11.81 -30.35 -6.30
CA ARG A 65 11.92 -31.48 -7.24
C ARG A 65 12.30 -32.79 -6.55
N LYS A 66 13.07 -32.73 -5.46
CA LYS A 66 13.47 -33.90 -4.66
C LYS A 66 12.50 -34.19 -3.52
N PHE A 67 11.97 -33.14 -2.90
CA PHE A 67 11.13 -33.16 -1.71
C PHE A 67 9.83 -32.40 -1.96
N PRO A 68 8.94 -32.89 -2.85
CA PRO A 68 7.76 -32.14 -3.26
C PRO A 68 6.81 -31.88 -2.10
N GLN A 69 6.80 -32.71 -1.06
CA GLN A 69 5.92 -32.55 0.10
C GLN A 69 6.51 -31.67 1.21
N SER A 70 7.67 -31.03 0.99
CA SER A 70 8.26 -30.12 1.97
C SER A 70 7.51 -28.79 2.00
N ILE A 71 6.76 -28.57 3.08
CA ILE A 71 6.01 -27.32 3.32
C ILE A 71 6.98 -26.15 3.46
N ASP A 72 8.11 -26.31 4.16
CA ASP A 72 9.08 -25.23 4.38
C ASP A 72 9.70 -24.73 3.07
N LEU A 73 10.07 -25.63 2.17
CA LEU A 73 10.61 -25.26 0.85
C LEU A 73 9.53 -24.59 -0.01
N ALA A 74 8.30 -25.09 0.02
CA ALA A 74 7.17 -24.53 -0.73
C ALA A 74 6.83 -23.12 -0.24
N TYR A 75 6.71 -22.95 1.08
CA TYR A 75 6.36 -21.69 1.72
C TYR A 75 7.45 -20.63 1.50
N ASN A 76 8.72 -20.95 1.72
CA ASN A 76 9.80 -19.98 1.53
C ASN A 76 9.95 -19.56 0.06
N LYS A 77 9.79 -20.48 -0.89
CA LYS A 77 9.72 -20.12 -2.31
C LYS A 77 8.61 -19.08 -2.55
N ALA A 78 7.39 -19.39 -2.11
CA ALA A 78 6.23 -18.53 -2.32
C ALA A 78 6.43 -17.13 -1.70
N ARG A 79 6.93 -17.08 -0.46
CA ARG A 79 7.23 -15.82 0.24
C ARG A 79 8.26 -14.97 -0.51
N VAL A 80 9.36 -15.56 -0.98
CA VAL A 80 10.38 -14.82 -1.76
C VAL A 80 9.79 -14.29 -3.07
N GLN A 81 8.93 -15.07 -3.74
CA GLN A 81 8.25 -14.62 -4.96
C GLN A 81 7.32 -13.44 -4.71
N LEU A 82 6.55 -13.45 -3.61
CA LEU A 82 5.75 -12.31 -3.20
C LEU A 82 6.62 -11.08 -2.90
N GLU A 83 7.75 -11.26 -2.20
CA GLU A 83 8.65 -10.15 -1.84
C GLU A 83 9.24 -9.46 -3.08
N ILE A 84 9.75 -10.21 -4.06
CA ILE A 84 10.29 -9.62 -5.29
C ILE A 84 9.20 -8.97 -6.16
N ALA A 85 7.95 -9.43 -6.04
CA ALA A 85 6.84 -8.94 -6.85
C ALA A 85 6.16 -7.69 -6.28
N THR A 86 6.40 -7.35 -5.01
CA THR A 86 5.71 -6.23 -4.33
C THR A 86 6.65 -5.23 -3.68
N HIS A 87 7.92 -5.56 -3.46
CA HIS A 87 8.86 -4.62 -2.84
C HIS A 87 9.19 -3.46 -3.81
N PRO A 88 8.98 -2.18 -3.42
CA PRO A 88 9.09 -1.03 -4.34
C PRO A 88 10.41 -0.96 -5.12
N ILE A 89 11.53 -1.26 -4.46
CA ILE A 89 12.87 -1.23 -5.08
C ILE A 89 13.12 -2.42 -6.02
N LEU A 90 12.45 -3.56 -5.82
CA LEU A 90 12.74 -4.81 -6.54
C LEU A 90 11.85 -5.00 -7.77
N VAL A 91 10.65 -4.42 -7.78
CA VAL A 91 9.70 -4.52 -8.89
C VAL A 91 10.31 -3.99 -10.20
N ASP A 92 11.10 -2.92 -10.13
CA ASP A 92 11.79 -2.34 -11.29
C ASP A 92 12.89 -3.25 -11.89
N GLU A 93 13.33 -4.27 -11.14
CA GLU A 93 14.38 -5.22 -11.56
C GLU A 93 13.80 -6.53 -12.12
N LEU A 94 12.48 -6.61 -12.30
CA LEU A 94 11.82 -7.78 -12.86
C LEU A 94 12.13 -7.92 -14.36
N GLU A 95 12.44 -9.14 -14.78
CA GLU A 95 12.71 -9.47 -16.20
C GLU A 95 11.42 -9.80 -16.99
N GLN A 96 10.33 -10.03 -16.28
CA GLN A 96 9.01 -10.34 -16.84
C GLN A 96 7.97 -9.40 -16.22
N PRO A 97 6.81 -9.21 -16.87
CA PRO A 97 5.76 -8.35 -16.34
C PRO A 97 5.39 -8.71 -14.90
N GLN A 98 5.16 -7.70 -14.06
CA GLN A 98 4.87 -7.89 -12.63
C GLN A 98 3.69 -8.85 -12.42
N ARG A 99 2.64 -8.75 -13.26
CA ARG A 99 1.49 -9.66 -13.24
C ARG A 99 1.91 -11.14 -13.32
N ALA A 100 2.82 -11.49 -14.22
CA ALA A 100 3.28 -12.87 -14.39
C ALA A 100 4.04 -13.39 -13.16
N VAL A 101 4.81 -12.52 -12.48
CA VAL A 101 5.49 -12.88 -11.22
C VAL A 101 4.49 -13.07 -10.08
N LEU A 102 3.46 -12.21 -10.00
CA LEU A 102 2.38 -12.35 -9.02
C LEU A 102 1.56 -13.63 -9.23
N ASP A 103 1.24 -13.97 -10.49
CA ASP A 103 0.55 -15.23 -10.80
C ASP A 103 1.38 -16.46 -10.39
N GLU A 104 2.71 -16.41 -10.57
CA GLU A 104 3.62 -17.46 -10.10
C GLU A 104 3.66 -17.54 -8.56
N ALA A 105 3.74 -16.39 -7.88
CA ALA A 105 3.69 -16.31 -6.42
C ALA A 105 2.37 -16.90 -5.88
N LEU A 106 1.24 -16.57 -6.50
CA LEU A 106 -0.07 -17.11 -6.14
C LEU A 106 -0.12 -18.62 -6.33
N ALA A 107 0.42 -19.14 -7.44
CA ALA A 107 0.50 -20.57 -7.69
C ALA A 107 1.35 -21.30 -6.62
N SER A 108 2.50 -20.73 -6.24
CA SER A 108 3.35 -21.26 -5.17
C SER A 108 2.68 -21.22 -3.81
N HIS A 109 1.95 -20.15 -3.47
CA HIS A 109 1.18 -20.10 -2.22
C HIS A 109 0.03 -21.12 -2.21
N ARG A 110 -0.70 -21.27 -3.32
CA ARG A 110 -1.73 -22.30 -3.47
C ARG A 110 -1.15 -23.70 -3.34
N TYR A 111 0.06 -23.94 -3.85
CA TYR A 111 0.77 -25.19 -3.66
C TYR A 111 1.09 -25.45 -2.17
N THR A 112 1.59 -24.45 -1.45
CA THR A 112 1.79 -24.54 0.01
C THR A 112 0.48 -24.87 0.74
N LEU A 113 -0.62 -24.22 0.38
CA LEU A 113 -1.95 -24.46 0.97
C LEU A 113 -2.54 -25.83 0.61
N GLN A 114 -2.12 -26.44 -0.50
CA GLN A 114 -2.47 -27.84 -0.81
C GLN A 114 -1.75 -28.82 0.12
N LEU A 115 -0.53 -28.51 0.55
CA LEU A 115 0.24 -29.32 1.49
C LEU A 115 -0.23 -29.10 2.94
N ASP A 116 -0.53 -27.85 3.30
CA ASP A 116 -1.03 -27.45 4.62
C ASP A 116 -2.13 -26.37 4.51
N PRO A 117 -3.41 -26.79 4.48
CA PRO A 117 -4.54 -25.86 4.38
C PRO A 117 -4.73 -24.95 5.60
N GLU A 118 -4.14 -25.28 6.76
CA GLU A 118 -4.24 -24.48 7.99
C GLU A 118 -3.00 -23.59 8.22
N ASN A 119 -2.14 -23.44 7.20
CA ASN A 119 -1.00 -22.55 7.27
C ASN A 119 -1.46 -21.07 7.22
N SER A 120 -1.53 -20.42 8.39
CA SER A 120 -2.01 -19.04 8.52
C SER A 120 -1.19 -18.04 7.71
N ASP A 121 0.12 -18.24 7.60
CA ASP A 121 1.00 -17.31 6.91
C ASP A 121 0.87 -17.45 5.39
N ALA A 122 0.71 -18.69 4.89
CA ALA A 122 0.42 -18.92 3.49
C ALA A 122 -0.96 -18.37 3.09
N LEU A 123 -1.98 -18.48 3.96
CA LEU A 123 -3.30 -17.86 3.74
C LEU A 123 -3.19 -16.34 3.67
N PHE A 124 -2.49 -15.73 4.63
CA PHE A 124 -2.28 -14.29 4.67
C PHE A 124 -1.52 -13.80 3.43
N ASN A 125 -0.37 -14.41 3.11
CA ASN A 125 0.45 -14.01 1.97
C ASN A 125 -0.26 -14.25 0.63
N ALA A 126 -1.00 -15.35 0.46
CA ALA A 126 -1.82 -15.56 -0.73
C ALA A 126 -2.86 -14.44 -0.93
N SER A 127 -3.48 -13.96 0.16
CA SER A 127 -4.39 -12.83 0.09
C SER A 127 -3.69 -11.54 -0.33
N GLN A 128 -2.46 -11.30 0.14
CA GLN A 128 -1.67 -10.13 -0.27
C GLN A 128 -1.35 -10.18 -1.77
N VAL A 129 -1.00 -11.37 -2.31
CA VAL A 129 -0.80 -11.53 -3.76
C VAL A 129 -2.07 -11.21 -4.55
N LEU A 130 -3.23 -11.71 -4.10
CA LEU A 130 -4.51 -11.44 -4.77
C LEU A 130 -4.89 -9.96 -4.74
N THR A 131 -4.65 -9.28 -3.60
CA THR A 131 -4.85 -7.82 -3.51
C THR A 131 -3.92 -7.07 -4.46
N ALA A 132 -2.63 -7.42 -4.51
CA ALA A 132 -1.67 -6.81 -5.43
C ALA A 132 -2.03 -7.06 -6.92
N ILE A 133 -2.53 -8.26 -7.26
CA ILE A 133 -3.06 -8.55 -8.61
C ILE A 133 -4.24 -7.64 -8.92
N ALA A 134 -5.18 -7.48 -7.99
CA ALA A 134 -6.36 -6.65 -8.19
C ALA A 134 -6.01 -5.16 -8.34
N GLU A 135 -5.04 -4.66 -7.57
CA GLU A 135 -4.53 -3.30 -7.68
C GLU A 135 -3.87 -3.08 -9.03
N LEU A 136 -3.01 -4.01 -9.47
CA LEU A 136 -2.37 -3.94 -10.78
C LEU A 136 -3.41 -3.92 -11.91
N ILE A 137 -4.42 -4.79 -11.85
CA ILE A 137 -5.53 -4.81 -12.83
C ILE A 137 -6.29 -3.47 -12.83
N ALA A 138 -6.55 -2.89 -11.65
CA ALA A 138 -7.32 -1.66 -11.54
C ALA A 138 -6.55 -0.43 -12.06
N THR A 139 -5.22 -0.50 -12.08
CA THR A 139 -4.34 0.57 -12.59
C THR A 139 -3.84 0.32 -14.02
N ASP A 140 -4.07 -0.87 -14.60
CA ASP A 140 -3.60 -1.20 -15.94
C ASP A 140 -4.52 -0.59 -17.00
N GLU A 141 -4.08 0.53 -17.55
CA GLU A 141 -4.82 1.32 -18.54
C GLU A 141 -4.71 0.76 -19.97
N ASP A 142 -3.80 -0.18 -20.21
CA ASP A 142 -3.55 -0.74 -21.55
C ASP A 142 -4.51 -1.91 -21.89
N GLU A 143 -5.26 -2.44 -20.91
CA GLU A 143 -6.23 -3.52 -21.12
C GLU A 143 -7.69 -3.00 -21.16
N GLU A 144 -8.43 -3.37 -22.21
CA GLU A 144 -9.83 -2.98 -22.43
C GLU A 144 -10.69 -3.23 -21.17
N SER A 145 -11.43 -2.19 -20.71
CA SER A 145 -12.57 -2.06 -19.76
C SER A 145 -13.38 -3.29 -19.25
N GLY A 146 -12.79 -4.47 -19.13
CA GLY A 146 -13.42 -5.74 -18.78
C GLY A 146 -12.78 -6.48 -17.61
N ASN A 147 -11.69 -5.96 -17.04
CA ASN A 147 -10.92 -6.64 -16.01
C ASN A 147 -11.33 -6.29 -14.56
N GLU A 148 -12.21 -5.30 -14.37
CA GLU A 148 -12.68 -4.92 -13.01
C GLU A 148 -13.40 -6.08 -12.32
N ALA A 149 -14.18 -6.88 -13.06
CA ALA A 149 -14.81 -8.08 -12.52
C ALA A 149 -13.78 -9.12 -12.05
N GLU A 150 -12.63 -9.21 -12.73
CA GLU A 150 -11.52 -10.07 -12.32
C GLU A 150 -10.84 -9.52 -11.06
N ALA A 151 -10.58 -8.22 -10.99
CA ALA A 151 -10.03 -7.58 -9.80
C ALA A 151 -10.94 -7.75 -8.58
N LEU A 152 -12.25 -7.50 -8.73
CA LEU A 152 -13.23 -7.73 -7.67
C LEU A 152 -13.31 -9.20 -7.26
N LYS A 153 -13.15 -10.14 -8.20
CA LYS A 153 -13.09 -11.57 -7.89
C LYS A 153 -11.84 -11.92 -7.08
N ALA A 154 -10.68 -11.40 -7.47
CA ALA A 154 -9.44 -11.60 -6.72
C ALA A 154 -9.53 -11.05 -5.29
N LEU A 155 -10.09 -9.85 -5.11
CA LEU A 155 -10.30 -9.26 -3.79
C LEU A 155 -11.32 -10.02 -2.93
N ARG A 156 -12.36 -10.61 -3.54
CA ARG A 156 -13.28 -11.52 -2.82
C ARG A 156 -12.55 -12.76 -2.31
N GLU A 157 -11.75 -13.39 -3.16
CA GLU A 157 -10.92 -14.53 -2.75
C GLU A 157 -9.92 -14.13 -1.65
N ALA A 158 -9.30 -12.94 -1.75
CA ALA A 158 -8.42 -12.41 -0.72
C ALA A 158 -9.14 -12.27 0.63
N LEU A 159 -10.36 -11.71 0.66
CA LEU A 159 -11.15 -11.57 1.88
C LEU A 159 -11.55 -12.92 2.50
N GLU A 160 -11.84 -13.93 1.68
CA GLU A 160 -12.12 -15.30 2.15
C GLU A 160 -10.88 -15.94 2.80
N LEU A 161 -9.70 -15.79 2.18
CA LEU A 161 -8.43 -16.28 2.73
C LEU A 161 -8.07 -15.54 4.03
N GLN A 162 -8.24 -14.22 4.08
CA GLN A 162 -8.04 -13.41 5.28
C GLN A 162 -9.01 -13.80 6.40
N GLY A 163 -10.28 -14.04 6.09
CA GLY A 163 -11.27 -14.51 7.06
C GLY A 163 -10.91 -15.88 7.64
N THR A 164 -10.43 -16.79 6.79
CA THR A 164 -9.93 -18.10 7.21
C THR A 164 -8.70 -17.95 8.10
N CYS A 165 -7.71 -17.16 7.67
CA CYS A 165 -6.49 -16.86 8.44
C CYS A 165 -6.83 -16.29 9.81
N LEU A 166 -7.68 -15.28 9.88
CA LEU A 166 -8.12 -14.65 11.12
C LEU A 166 -8.77 -15.67 12.07
N GLY A 167 -9.64 -16.54 11.56
CA GLY A 167 -10.26 -17.59 12.37
C GLY A 167 -9.25 -18.58 12.98
N LEU A 168 -8.19 -18.92 12.24
CA LEU A 168 -7.09 -19.74 12.77
C LEU A 168 -6.28 -18.99 13.83
N GLN A 169 -5.96 -17.73 13.56
CA GLN A 169 -5.21 -16.88 14.49
C GLN A 169 -6.00 -16.64 15.78
N GLU A 170 -7.32 -16.42 15.71
CA GLU A 170 -8.19 -16.25 16.88
C GLU A 170 -8.18 -17.50 17.77
N ARG A 171 -8.24 -18.70 17.18
CA ARG A 171 -8.11 -19.95 17.93
C ARG A 171 -6.74 -20.05 18.62
N LYS A 172 -5.65 -19.84 17.89
CA LYS A 172 -4.27 -19.89 18.43
C LYS A 172 -4.07 -18.84 19.53
N TYR A 173 -4.63 -17.65 19.38
CA TYR A 173 -4.56 -16.59 20.38
C TYR A 173 -5.30 -16.97 21.65
N GLN A 174 -6.49 -17.56 21.53
CA GLN A 174 -7.26 -18.04 22.68
C GLN A 174 -6.54 -19.17 23.41
N GLU A 175 -5.96 -20.13 22.69
CA GLU A 175 -5.13 -21.20 23.26
C GLU A 175 -3.93 -20.62 24.03
N PHE A 176 -3.25 -19.61 23.46
CA PHE A 176 -2.17 -18.90 24.12
C PHE A 176 -2.62 -18.23 25.42
N LEU A 177 -3.76 -17.54 25.43
CA LEU A 177 -4.30 -16.90 26.63
C LEU A 177 -4.67 -17.92 27.72
N GLU A 178 -5.19 -19.08 27.34
CA GLU A 178 -5.52 -20.16 28.28
C GLU A 178 -4.26 -20.76 28.91
N LEU A 179 -3.23 -21.04 28.09
CA LEU A 179 -1.92 -21.50 28.58
C LEU A 179 -1.30 -20.50 29.55
N GLU A 180 -1.35 -19.21 29.24
CA GLU A 180 -0.86 -18.14 30.12
C GLU A 180 -1.63 -18.10 31.46
N ARG A 181 -2.96 -18.26 31.43
CA ARG A 181 -3.77 -18.36 32.65
C ARG A 181 -3.41 -19.56 33.50
N PHE A 182 -3.31 -20.75 32.90
CA PHE A 182 -2.93 -21.97 33.62
C PHE A 182 -1.53 -21.86 34.23
N ALA A 183 -0.56 -21.27 33.52
CA ALA A 183 0.80 -21.04 34.03
C ALA A 183 0.81 -20.05 35.20
N ASN A 184 0.02 -18.97 35.13
CA ASN A 184 -0.11 -18.00 36.21
C ASN A 184 -0.80 -18.59 37.45
N GLU A 185 -1.81 -19.43 37.27
CA GLU A 185 -2.50 -20.11 38.37
C GLU A 185 -1.57 -21.10 39.10
N GLN A 186 -0.77 -21.90 38.37
CA GLN A 186 0.20 -22.83 38.97
C GLN A 186 1.31 -22.10 39.76
N ASN A 187 1.80 -20.97 39.23
CA ASN A 187 2.78 -20.13 39.93
C ASN A 187 2.23 -19.47 41.21
N THR A 188 0.91 -19.33 41.34
CA THR A 188 0.28 -18.82 42.57
C THR A 188 -0.05 -19.89 43.61
N SER A 189 -0.05 -21.18 43.25
CA SER A 189 -0.34 -22.29 44.18
C SER A 189 0.86 -22.87 44.92
N ASP A 190 2.10 -22.62 44.49
CA ASP A 190 3.31 -23.05 45.20
C ASP A 190 3.92 -21.92 46.05
N LYS A 191 3.35 -21.72 47.25
CA LYS A 191 4.13 -21.25 48.40
C LYS A 191 4.26 -22.40 49.41
N PRO A 192 5.49 -22.91 49.59
CA PRO A 192 6.00 -23.12 50.93
C PRO A 192 7.13 -22.12 51.19
N ALA A 193 6.92 -21.30 52.21
CA ALA A 193 7.99 -20.59 52.87
C ALA A 193 8.92 -21.61 53.55
N THR A 194 10.18 -21.73 53.10
CA THR A 194 11.32 -22.09 53.95
C THR A 194 12.66 -21.79 53.27
N THR A 195 13.31 -20.72 53.74
CA THR A 195 14.74 -20.60 54.13
C THR A 195 15.86 -21.21 53.28
N ALA A 196 16.66 -20.30 52.71
CA ALA A 196 18.11 -20.13 52.88
C ALA A 196 19.10 -21.29 52.57
N ALA A 197 20.01 -21.02 51.62
CA ALA A 197 21.49 -20.96 51.80
C ALA A 197 22.32 -21.64 50.68
N SER A 198 23.11 -20.79 50.00
CA SER A 198 24.53 -20.94 49.62
C SER A 198 25.03 -21.96 48.58
N LYS A 199 25.65 -21.36 47.54
CA LYS A 199 27.03 -21.53 46.99
C LYS A 199 27.44 -22.72 46.10
N GLU A 200 27.95 -22.30 44.94
CA GLU A 200 29.23 -22.65 44.27
C GLU A 200 29.47 -24.04 43.64
N ALA A 201 29.57 -24.00 42.31
CA ALA A 201 30.62 -24.54 41.43
C ALA A 201 30.98 -26.04 41.45
N SER A 202 30.86 -26.67 40.28
CA SER A 202 31.83 -27.65 39.78
C SER A 202 31.68 -27.82 38.26
N GLU A 203 32.70 -27.39 37.51
CA GLU A 203 33.03 -27.94 36.20
C GLU A 203 33.43 -29.42 36.35
N SER A 204 32.91 -30.29 35.49
CA SER A 204 33.63 -31.49 35.05
C SER A 204 33.03 -31.98 33.74
N GLY A 205 33.87 -32.02 32.71
CA GLY A 205 33.48 -32.36 31.35
C GLY A 205 33.09 -33.82 31.13
N GLY A 206 32.37 -34.01 30.05
CA GLY A 206 32.13 -35.27 29.37
C GLY A 206 31.51 -34.94 28.04
N GLY A 207 32.26 -35.11 26.95
CA GLY A 207 31.75 -34.94 25.60
C GLY A 207 30.62 -35.93 25.35
N ALA A 208 29.40 -35.41 25.30
CA ALA A 208 28.31 -36.02 24.57
C ALA A 208 28.20 -35.22 23.27
N GLU A 209 28.12 -35.92 22.14
CA GLU A 209 27.56 -35.37 20.92
C GLU A 209 26.15 -34.91 21.30
N GLU A 210 26.00 -33.60 21.52
CA GLU A 210 24.69 -32.97 21.60
C GLU A 210 24.11 -33.12 20.20
N ASP A 211 23.19 -34.07 20.05
CA ASP A 211 22.16 -33.97 19.02
C ASP A 211 21.58 -32.57 19.17
N ASP A 212 21.91 -31.67 18.23
CA ASP A 212 21.31 -30.34 18.14
C ASP A 212 19.82 -30.52 17.85
N GLU A 213 19.05 -30.81 18.90
CA GLU A 213 17.60 -30.91 18.88
C GLU A 213 17.07 -29.48 18.77
N TRP A 214 16.94 -29.00 17.53
CA TRP A 214 16.40 -27.68 17.23
C TRP A 214 14.97 -27.59 17.76
N PHE A 215 14.80 -26.93 18.91
CA PHE A 215 13.48 -26.60 19.42
C PHE A 215 12.88 -25.49 18.54
N ASN A 216 11.89 -25.83 17.72
CA ASN A 216 11.13 -24.84 16.96
C ASN A 216 10.32 -23.98 17.95
N VAL A 217 10.86 -22.81 18.29
CA VAL A 217 10.10 -21.78 19.01
C VAL A 217 9.11 -21.19 18.02
N VAL A 218 7.88 -21.69 18.03
CA VAL A 218 6.77 -21.08 17.30
C VAL A 218 6.38 -19.81 18.03
N GLU A 219 6.53 -18.66 17.38
CA GLU A 219 6.09 -17.39 17.97
C GLU A 219 4.58 -17.43 18.23
N PRO A 220 4.12 -17.03 19.42
CA PRO A 220 2.71 -17.06 19.74
C PRO A 220 1.96 -16.02 18.91
N VAL A 221 0.76 -16.38 18.45
CA VAL A 221 -0.17 -15.41 17.88
C VAL A 221 -0.51 -14.39 18.96
N THR A 222 -0.39 -13.11 18.63
CA THR A 222 -0.69 -12.02 19.56
C THR A 222 -1.91 -11.22 19.10
N SER A 223 -2.38 -10.32 19.95
CA SER A 223 -3.35 -9.29 19.56
C SER A 223 -2.89 -8.47 18.35
N ASP A 224 -1.59 -8.22 18.23
CA ASP A 224 -1.05 -7.42 17.13
C ASP A 224 -1.13 -8.20 15.81
N THR A 225 -0.87 -9.51 15.86
CA THR A 225 -1.08 -10.42 14.71
C THR A 225 -2.52 -10.40 14.22
N LEU A 226 -3.49 -10.36 15.14
CA LEU A 226 -4.91 -10.22 14.77
C LEU A 226 -5.21 -8.85 14.15
N ILE A 227 -4.63 -7.78 14.70
CA ILE A 227 -4.76 -6.42 14.16
C ILE A 227 -4.18 -6.34 12.75
N ASP A 228 -3.03 -6.97 12.47
CA ASP A 228 -2.44 -7.00 11.12
C ASP A 228 -3.39 -7.60 10.09
N THR A 229 -4.01 -8.74 10.42
CA THR A 229 -4.99 -9.39 9.54
C THR A 229 -6.25 -8.54 9.36
N LEU A 230 -6.74 -7.90 10.42
CA LEU A 230 -7.90 -7.01 10.35
C LEU A 230 -7.61 -5.74 9.52
N LEU A 231 -6.41 -5.17 9.65
CA LEU A 231 -5.96 -4.03 8.83
C LEU A 231 -5.84 -4.43 7.36
N ALA A 232 -5.32 -5.62 7.06
CA ALA A 232 -5.29 -6.15 5.69
C ALA A 232 -6.71 -6.32 5.11
N GLN A 233 -7.69 -6.76 5.91
CA GLN A 233 -9.09 -6.80 5.50
C GLN A 233 -9.66 -5.41 5.22
N LEU A 234 -9.39 -4.42 6.08
CA LEU A 234 -9.81 -3.03 5.84
C LEU A 234 -9.19 -2.46 4.56
N GLY A 235 -7.90 -2.71 4.31
CA GLY A 235 -7.22 -2.31 3.08
C GLY A 235 -7.84 -2.95 1.85
N THR A 236 -8.05 -4.27 1.87
CA THR A 236 -8.65 -5.03 0.77
C THR A 236 -10.08 -4.54 0.46
N LEU A 237 -10.88 -4.25 1.49
CA LEU A 237 -12.22 -3.65 1.32
C LEU A 237 -12.16 -2.23 0.77
N THR A 238 -11.13 -1.45 1.14
CA THR A 238 -10.92 -0.10 0.62
C THR A 238 -10.65 -0.15 -0.89
N THR A 239 -9.71 -0.99 -1.33
CA THR A 239 -9.42 -1.22 -2.76
C THR A 239 -10.67 -1.71 -3.49
N PHE A 240 -11.43 -2.63 -2.88
CA PHE A 240 -12.69 -3.12 -3.44
C PHE A 240 -13.70 -1.98 -3.68
N CYS A 241 -13.89 -1.09 -2.72
CA CYS A 241 -14.78 0.06 -2.86
C CYS A 241 -14.27 1.09 -3.89
N SER A 242 -12.96 1.26 -4.01
CA SER A 242 -12.35 2.13 -5.03
C SER A 242 -12.72 1.66 -6.44
N ILE A 243 -12.58 0.36 -6.72
CA ILE A 243 -12.94 -0.22 -8.02
C ILE A 243 -14.45 -0.08 -8.29
N LEU A 244 -15.29 -0.32 -7.29
CA LEU A 244 -16.74 -0.09 -7.43
C LEU A 244 -17.10 1.37 -7.73
N SER A 245 -16.32 2.30 -7.22
CA SER A 245 -16.53 3.74 -7.43
C SER A 245 -16.21 4.14 -8.86
N SER A 246 -15.14 3.59 -9.45
CA SER A 246 -14.76 3.87 -10.84
C SER A 246 -15.75 3.32 -11.87
N SER A 247 -16.50 2.26 -11.53
CA SER A 247 -17.43 1.60 -12.45
C SER A 247 -18.71 1.10 -11.75
N PRO A 248 -19.63 2.03 -11.43
CA PRO A 248 -20.82 1.71 -10.64
C PRO A 248 -21.81 0.77 -11.33
N GLU A 249 -21.79 0.72 -12.67
CA GLU A 249 -22.81 0.04 -13.48
C GLU A 249 -22.35 -1.26 -14.15
N SER A 250 -21.03 -1.53 -14.27
CA SER A 250 -20.54 -2.60 -15.16
C SER A 250 -19.95 -3.83 -14.46
N ALA A 251 -19.42 -3.70 -13.23
CA ALA A 251 -18.55 -4.74 -12.66
C ALA A 251 -19.17 -5.64 -11.57
N ALA A 252 -20.25 -5.22 -10.89
CA ALA A 252 -20.66 -5.84 -9.62
C ALA A 252 -22.16 -6.16 -9.49
N PRO A 253 -22.54 -7.32 -8.90
CA PRO A 253 -23.93 -7.63 -8.58
C PRO A 253 -24.60 -6.57 -7.67
N PRO A 254 -25.92 -6.35 -7.76
CA PRO A 254 -26.63 -5.29 -7.01
C PRO A 254 -26.47 -5.30 -5.48
N ASN A 255 -26.18 -6.47 -4.89
CA ASN A 255 -26.02 -6.63 -3.45
C ASN A 255 -24.57 -6.49 -2.97
N THR A 256 -23.66 -6.08 -3.86
CA THR A 256 -22.23 -6.04 -3.55
C THR A 256 -21.90 -5.05 -2.44
N LEU A 257 -22.48 -3.84 -2.45
CA LEU A 257 -22.28 -2.86 -1.37
C LEU A 257 -22.82 -3.36 -0.02
N ALA A 258 -23.98 -4.01 0.00
CA ALA A 258 -24.53 -4.58 1.23
C ALA A 258 -23.62 -5.68 1.82
N TRP A 259 -23.02 -6.50 0.95
CA TRP A 259 -22.02 -7.49 1.35
C TRP A 259 -20.74 -6.84 1.91
N VAL A 260 -20.25 -5.76 1.29
CA VAL A 260 -19.13 -4.97 1.83
C VAL A 260 -19.46 -4.40 3.20
N GLU A 261 -20.66 -3.83 3.38
CA GLU A 261 -21.14 -3.29 4.66
C GLU A 261 -21.18 -4.36 5.76
N GLU A 262 -21.67 -5.56 5.44
CA GLU A 262 -21.72 -6.69 6.37
C GLU A 262 -20.31 -7.09 6.85
N ILE A 263 -19.37 -7.30 5.93
CA ILE A 263 -17.99 -7.66 6.29
C ILE A 263 -17.33 -6.53 7.08
N SER A 264 -17.45 -5.29 6.59
CA SER A 264 -16.86 -4.11 7.24
C SER A 264 -17.33 -3.96 8.69
N THR A 265 -18.63 -4.17 8.93
CA THR A 265 -19.21 -4.14 10.28
C THR A 265 -18.62 -5.22 11.18
N GLY A 266 -18.45 -6.45 10.65
CA GLY A 266 -17.81 -7.55 11.37
C GLY A 266 -16.37 -7.23 11.76
N VAL A 267 -15.57 -6.73 10.82
CA VAL A 267 -14.16 -6.35 11.03
C VAL A 267 -14.04 -5.23 12.08
N ILE A 268 -14.83 -4.16 11.94
CA ILE A 268 -14.81 -3.03 12.88
C ILE A 268 -15.16 -3.49 14.31
N ASN A 269 -16.18 -4.33 14.47
CA ASN A 269 -16.56 -4.85 15.78
C ASN A 269 -15.44 -5.68 16.44
N LYS A 270 -14.71 -6.49 15.65
CA LYS A 270 -13.57 -7.27 16.15
C LYS A 270 -12.41 -6.37 16.57
N ILE A 271 -12.07 -5.38 15.76
CA ILE A 271 -11.06 -4.37 16.08
C ILE A 271 -11.39 -3.67 17.40
N GLU A 272 -12.64 -3.20 17.56
CA GLU A 272 -13.06 -2.52 18.79
C GLU A 272 -13.00 -3.44 20.03
N THR A 273 -13.19 -4.74 19.84
CA THR A 273 -13.09 -5.72 20.92
C THR A 273 -11.63 -5.92 21.33
N ILE A 274 -10.74 -6.17 20.37
CA ILE A 274 -9.31 -6.40 20.62
C ILE A 274 -8.62 -5.14 21.16
N SER A 275 -8.98 -3.97 20.63
CA SER A 275 -8.37 -2.68 21.01
C SER A 275 -8.76 -2.21 22.41
N ARG A 276 -9.90 -2.67 22.95
CA ARG A 276 -10.32 -2.36 24.32
C ARG A 276 -9.41 -3.00 25.38
N ASP A 277 -8.79 -4.12 25.04
CA ASP A 277 -8.04 -4.94 25.99
C ASP A 277 -6.55 -4.56 26.09
N LYS A 278 -6.01 -3.74 25.17
CA LYS A 278 -4.58 -3.35 25.18
C LYS A 278 -4.30 -1.88 24.87
N HIS A 279 -3.27 -1.36 25.55
CA HIS A 279 -2.86 0.03 25.53
C HIS A 279 -2.31 0.50 24.16
N GLY A 280 -3.15 1.17 23.38
CA GLY A 280 -2.87 2.45 22.73
C GLY A 280 -1.94 2.51 21.50
N GLY A 281 -1.03 1.56 21.28
CA GLY A 281 0.06 1.72 20.31
C GLY A 281 -0.37 1.81 18.84
N ARG A 282 -1.42 1.08 18.44
CA ARG A 282 -1.87 0.96 17.04
C ARG A 282 -3.20 1.64 16.74
N LEU A 283 -3.73 2.40 17.70
CA LEU A 283 -5.05 3.03 17.57
C LEU A 283 -5.11 4.02 16.39
N GLN A 284 -4.02 4.73 16.14
CA GLN A 284 -3.96 5.70 15.03
C GLN A 284 -3.98 4.99 13.66
N GLU A 285 -3.23 3.90 13.51
CA GLU A 285 -3.20 3.09 12.28
C GLU A 285 -4.59 2.49 11.98
N VAL A 286 -5.21 1.91 13.02
CA VAL A 286 -6.59 1.40 12.94
C VAL A 286 -7.60 2.50 12.60
N ALA A 287 -7.49 3.66 13.25
CA ALA A 287 -8.37 4.79 12.98
C ALA A 287 -8.24 5.27 11.53
N LEU A 288 -7.01 5.34 11.02
CA LEU A 288 -6.73 5.74 9.64
C LEU A 288 -7.27 4.72 8.63
N ALA A 289 -7.00 3.43 8.82
CA ALA A 289 -7.51 2.37 7.94
C ALA A 289 -9.05 2.36 7.90
N ARG A 290 -9.70 2.56 9.05
CA ARG A 290 -11.15 2.70 9.12
C ARG A 290 -11.64 3.96 8.39
N ALA A 291 -10.96 5.09 8.55
CA ALA A 291 -11.34 6.34 7.88
C ALA A 291 -11.25 6.22 6.35
N ASN A 292 -10.22 5.54 5.85
CA ASN A 292 -10.04 5.27 4.42
C ASN A 292 -11.14 4.36 3.88
N LEU A 293 -11.44 3.24 4.57
CA LEU A 293 -12.53 2.34 4.17
C LEU A 293 -13.87 3.07 4.11
N VAL A 294 -14.23 3.80 5.16
CA VAL A 294 -15.52 4.50 5.18
C VAL A 294 -15.57 5.59 4.12
N SER A 295 -14.45 6.29 3.85
CA SER A 295 -14.38 7.27 2.75
C SER A 295 -14.67 6.61 1.39
N ALA A 296 -14.06 5.46 1.11
CA ALA A 296 -14.26 4.71 -0.13
C ALA A 296 -15.68 4.12 -0.24
N MET A 297 -16.26 3.65 0.87
CA MET A 297 -17.66 3.18 0.91
C MET A 297 -18.65 4.32 0.64
N LEU A 298 -18.40 5.51 1.19
CA LEU A 298 -19.25 6.68 0.94
C LEU A 298 -19.18 7.10 -0.53
N GLU A 299 -17.99 7.09 -1.14
CA GLU A 299 -17.84 7.35 -2.57
C GLU A 299 -18.61 6.34 -3.42
N ALA A 300 -18.39 5.05 -3.18
CA ALA A 300 -19.06 3.98 -3.92
C ALA A 300 -20.59 4.05 -3.73
N GLY A 301 -21.05 4.35 -2.52
CA GLY A 301 -22.46 4.54 -2.21
C GLY A 301 -23.06 5.75 -2.95
N TYR A 302 -22.33 6.86 -3.04
CA TYR A 302 -22.80 8.05 -3.74
C TYR A 302 -22.84 7.82 -5.26
N ARG A 303 -21.76 7.29 -5.83
CA ARG A 303 -21.64 7.04 -7.27
C ARG A 303 -22.60 5.96 -7.79
N SER A 304 -23.07 5.07 -6.92
CA SER A 304 -24.12 4.09 -7.22
C SER A 304 -25.54 4.57 -6.89
N GLY A 305 -25.70 5.85 -6.50
CA GLY A 305 -26.99 6.47 -6.18
C GLY A 305 -27.66 5.94 -4.90
N LYS A 306 -26.91 5.31 -4.00
CA LYS A 306 -27.42 4.77 -2.71
C LYS A 306 -27.49 5.82 -1.61
N ILE A 307 -26.61 6.82 -1.65
CA ILE A 307 -26.63 7.97 -0.74
C ILE A 307 -26.60 9.28 -1.53
N ASP A 308 -27.08 10.35 -0.91
CA ASP A 308 -27.03 11.68 -1.50
C ASP A 308 -25.76 12.45 -1.11
N ALA A 309 -25.53 13.59 -1.77
CA ALA A 309 -24.38 14.46 -1.54
C ALA A 309 -24.32 15.00 -0.10
N GLU A 310 -25.47 15.25 0.53
CA GLU A 310 -25.55 15.74 1.91
C GLU A 310 -25.07 14.65 2.89
N THR A 311 -25.54 13.42 2.71
CA THR A 311 -25.12 12.26 3.51
C THR A 311 -23.63 12.00 3.34
N TYR A 312 -23.12 11.98 2.09
CA TYR A 312 -21.69 11.80 1.84
C TYR A 312 -20.87 12.88 2.58
N GLY A 313 -21.18 14.16 2.37
CA GLY A 313 -20.47 15.26 3.02
C GLY A 313 -20.55 15.23 4.55
N ARG A 314 -21.72 14.90 5.12
CA ARG A 314 -21.92 14.84 6.58
C ARG A 314 -21.11 13.72 7.21
N GLU A 315 -21.23 12.49 6.70
CA GLU A 315 -20.54 11.33 7.25
C GLU A 315 -19.02 11.49 7.10
N LEU A 316 -18.56 12.00 5.95
CA LEU A 316 -17.14 12.27 5.72
C LEU A 316 -16.57 13.27 6.74
N ASN A 317 -17.29 14.37 7.00
CA ASN A 317 -16.89 15.33 8.03
C ASN A 317 -16.86 14.72 9.43
N SER A 318 -17.82 13.83 9.75
CA SER A 318 -17.88 13.16 11.06
C SER A 318 -16.68 12.23 11.32
N ILE A 319 -16.12 11.62 10.27
CA ILE A 319 -14.94 10.74 10.41
C ILE A 319 -13.71 11.57 10.76
N PHE A 320 -13.48 12.66 10.02
CA PHE A 320 -12.28 13.49 10.12
C PHE A 320 -12.41 14.69 11.08
N SER A 321 -13.46 14.74 11.90
CA SER A 321 -13.60 15.71 13.01
C SER A 321 -12.95 15.22 14.30
N LYS A 322 -12.41 14.00 14.32
CA LYS A 322 -11.73 13.45 15.50
C LYS A 322 -10.34 14.06 15.66
N SER A 323 -9.94 14.32 16.90
CA SER A 323 -8.65 14.94 17.24
C SER A 323 -7.43 14.11 16.82
N GLU A 324 -7.60 12.80 16.66
CA GLU A 324 -6.53 11.88 16.22
C GLU A 324 -5.97 12.21 14.83
N PHE A 325 -6.75 12.86 13.97
CA PHE A 325 -6.32 13.20 12.61
C PHE A 325 -5.75 14.62 12.46
N GLU A 326 -6.09 15.55 13.36
CA GLU A 326 -5.74 16.97 13.20
C GLU A 326 -4.23 17.25 13.36
N GLN A 327 -3.50 16.33 13.99
CA GLN A 327 -2.07 16.45 14.29
C GLN A 327 -1.22 15.39 13.57
N SER A 328 -1.83 14.54 12.75
CA SER A 328 -1.17 13.49 11.98
C SER A 328 -1.05 13.94 10.52
N VAL A 329 0.15 13.80 9.94
CA VAL A 329 0.37 14.09 8.52
C VAL A 329 -0.52 13.17 7.68
N GLU A 330 -0.52 11.89 8.01
CA GLU A 330 -1.29 10.83 7.35
C GLU A 330 -2.79 11.07 7.47
N GLY A 331 -3.27 11.46 8.66
CA GLY A 331 -4.67 11.81 8.89
C GLY A 331 -5.12 13.05 8.09
N LEU A 332 -4.27 14.07 7.99
CA LEU A 332 -4.55 15.27 7.19
C LEU A 332 -4.50 15.00 5.69
N LEU A 333 -3.58 14.15 5.22
CA LEU A 333 -3.49 13.71 3.82
C LEU A 333 -4.71 12.85 3.45
N ALA A 334 -5.09 11.89 4.29
CA ALA A 334 -6.29 11.08 4.08
C ALA A 334 -7.55 11.96 3.99
N LYS A 335 -7.71 12.91 4.92
CA LYS A 335 -8.80 13.89 4.87
C LYS A 335 -8.82 14.67 3.55
N ALA A 336 -7.66 15.15 3.11
CA ALA A 336 -7.54 15.93 1.88
C ALA A 336 -7.91 15.11 0.64
N ARG A 337 -7.42 13.86 0.55
CA ARG A 337 -7.75 12.91 -0.53
C ARG A 337 -9.26 12.61 -0.56
N SER A 338 -9.88 12.30 0.58
CA SER A 338 -11.32 12.02 0.61
C SER A 338 -12.17 13.24 0.24
N LEU A 339 -11.73 14.46 0.56
CA LEU A 339 -12.41 15.69 0.14
C LEU A 339 -12.24 15.97 -1.37
N LEU A 340 -11.10 15.60 -1.95
CA LEU A 340 -10.89 15.65 -3.40
C LEU A 340 -11.77 14.64 -4.12
N ALA A 341 -11.83 13.40 -3.63
CA ALA A 341 -12.72 12.37 -4.14
C ALA A 341 -14.20 12.80 -4.10
N LEU A 342 -14.66 13.36 -2.98
CA LEU A 342 -15.99 13.95 -2.87
C LEU A 342 -16.20 15.08 -3.90
N SER A 343 -15.23 15.98 -4.08
CA SER A 343 -15.32 17.06 -5.08
C SER A 343 -15.39 16.54 -6.51
N SER A 344 -14.65 15.47 -6.81
CA SER A 344 -14.66 14.79 -8.11
C SER A 344 -16.03 14.15 -8.36
N ALA A 345 -16.53 13.34 -7.42
CA ALA A 345 -17.81 12.67 -7.55
C ALA A 345 -18.99 13.65 -7.71
N LEU A 346 -18.98 14.78 -6.98
CA LEU A 346 -19.99 15.84 -7.14
C LEU A 346 -19.89 16.59 -8.48
N GLY A 347 -18.78 16.45 -9.20
CA GLY A 347 -18.55 17.03 -10.51
C GLY A 347 -19.13 16.20 -11.66
N ASP A 348 -19.39 14.91 -11.42
CA ASP A 348 -19.91 14.01 -12.44
C ASP A 348 -21.39 14.28 -12.71
N SER A 349 -21.71 14.48 -13.99
CA SER A 349 -23.05 14.88 -14.44
C SER A 349 -24.15 13.85 -14.13
N ASP A 350 -23.76 12.60 -13.89
CA ASP A 350 -24.70 11.49 -13.73
C ASP A 350 -25.29 11.42 -12.31
N ASN A 351 -24.66 12.06 -11.32
CA ASN A 351 -25.04 11.99 -9.91
C ASN A 351 -25.70 13.28 -9.36
N GLY A 352 -26.06 14.23 -10.23
CA GLY A 352 -26.81 15.42 -9.86
C GLY A 352 -26.54 16.64 -10.73
N ASP A 353 -27.21 17.75 -10.43
CA ASP A 353 -26.94 19.03 -11.09
C ASP A 353 -25.65 19.65 -10.52
N ALA A 354 -24.58 19.67 -11.33
CA ALA A 354 -23.28 20.22 -10.95
C ALA A 354 -23.35 21.68 -10.49
N GLU A 355 -24.34 22.45 -10.95
CA GLU A 355 -24.59 23.82 -10.49
C GLU A 355 -25.10 23.83 -9.04
N SER A 356 -26.07 22.96 -8.72
CA SER A 356 -26.61 22.79 -7.35
C SER A 356 -25.54 22.40 -6.31
N GLN A 357 -24.51 21.65 -6.72
CA GLN A 357 -23.43 21.19 -5.84
C GLN A 357 -22.20 22.11 -5.81
N SER A 358 -22.18 23.18 -6.63
CA SER A 358 -21.04 24.07 -6.79
C SER A 358 -20.52 24.68 -5.48
N THR A 359 -21.43 25.07 -4.57
CA THR A 359 -21.04 25.63 -3.27
C THR A 359 -20.39 24.59 -2.38
N LEU A 360 -20.93 23.37 -2.36
CA LEU A 360 -20.35 22.26 -1.58
C LEU A 360 -18.96 21.91 -2.11
N ARG A 361 -18.81 21.75 -3.44
CA ARG A 361 -17.52 21.50 -4.12
C ARG A 361 -16.46 22.55 -3.76
N TRP A 362 -16.82 23.83 -3.85
CA TRP A 362 -15.92 24.93 -3.49
C TRP A 362 -15.44 24.82 -2.03
N ASN A 363 -16.37 24.54 -1.12
CA ASN A 363 -16.07 24.43 0.31
C ASN A 363 -15.15 23.25 0.61
N VAL A 364 -15.42 22.06 0.07
CA VAL A 364 -14.61 20.86 0.34
C VAL A 364 -13.18 20.99 -0.22
N LEU A 365 -13.02 21.61 -1.40
CA LEU A 365 -11.69 21.90 -1.97
C LEU A 365 -10.91 22.90 -1.11
N THR A 366 -11.58 23.93 -0.60
CA THR A 366 -10.95 24.92 0.30
C THR A 366 -10.52 24.28 1.61
N VAL A 367 -11.35 23.39 2.18
CA VAL A 367 -10.99 22.62 3.39
C VAL A 367 -9.83 21.66 3.11
N SER A 368 -9.80 20.99 1.95
CA SER A 368 -8.69 20.12 1.53
C SER A 368 -7.37 20.88 1.50
N ILE A 369 -7.32 22.06 0.86
CA ILE A 369 -6.13 22.93 0.86
C ILE A 369 -5.72 23.35 2.27
N SER A 370 -6.67 23.62 3.15
CA SER A 370 -6.39 23.95 4.56
C SER A 370 -5.75 22.77 5.31
N SER A 371 -6.28 21.56 5.13
CA SER A 371 -5.71 20.33 5.70
C SER A 371 -4.29 20.07 5.20
N LEU A 372 -4.05 20.20 3.90
CA LEU A 372 -2.73 20.05 3.28
C LEU A 372 -1.74 21.12 3.76
N LYS A 373 -2.21 22.36 3.96
CA LYS A 373 -1.40 23.42 4.57
C LYS A 373 -0.99 23.04 5.99
N SER A 374 -1.91 22.53 6.81
CA SER A 374 -1.61 22.05 8.15
C SER A 374 -0.60 20.90 8.13
N ALA A 375 -0.75 19.94 7.20
CA ALA A 375 0.18 18.82 7.05
C ALA A 375 1.61 19.31 6.77
N SER A 376 1.78 20.22 5.79
CA SER A 376 3.09 20.80 5.46
C SER A 376 3.74 21.61 6.59
N ALA A 377 2.98 21.99 7.63
CA ALA A 377 3.48 22.72 8.78
C ALA A 377 3.91 21.80 9.94
N ILE A 378 3.64 20.49 9.87
CA ILE A 378 4.04 19.53 10.89
C ILE A 378 5.55 19.35 10.85
N ARG A 379 6.18 19.49 12.01
CA ARG A 379 7.64 19.34 12.15
C ARG A 379 8.03 17.88 11.91
N GLY A 380 9.00 17.68 11.03
CA GLY A 380 9.52 16.34 10.74
C GLY A 380 8.72 15.57 9.70
N ILE A 381 7.84 16.24 8.94
CA ILE A 381 7.23 15.68 7.74
C ILE A 381 8.32 15.07 6.83
N SER A 382 8.05 13.86 6.33
CA SER A 382 8.97 13.20 5.40
C SER A 382 9.02 13.95 4.07
N GLN A 383 10.07 13.73 3.28
CA GLN A 383 10.18 14.34 1.95
C GLN A 383 9.06 13.85 1.02
N GLU A 384 8.72 12.56 1.11
CA GLU A 384 7.64 11.92 0.36
C GLU A 384 6.27 12.54 0.70
N ASP A 385 5.93 12.67 1.98
CA ASP A 385 4.68 13.29 2.41
C ASP A 385 4.60 14.77 2.00
N LEU A 386 5.73 15.47 1.99
CA LEU A 386 5.79 16.86 1.57
C LEU A 386 5.57 16.99 0.05
N VAL A 387 6.11 16.06 -0.75
CA VAL A 387 5.85 15.96 -2.19
C VAL A 387 4.36 15.70 -2.43
N ALA A 388 3.79 14.67 -1.79
CA ALA A 388 2.36 14.35 -1.89
C ALA A 388 1.48 15.55 -1.48
N THR A 389 1.86 16.26 -0.42
CA THR A 389 1.17 17.49 0.00
C THR A 389 1.19 18.56 -1.07
N HIS A 390 2.31 18.72 -1.79
CA HIS A 390 2.41 19.69 -2.88
C HIS A 390 1.58 19.27 -4.10
N LEU A 391 1.64 18.00 -4.51
CA LEU A 391 0.83 17.47 -5.62
C LEU A 391 -0.66 17.69 -5.36
N LEU A 392 -1.18 17.24 -4.21
CA LEU A 392 -2.59 17.37 -3.86
C LEU A 392 -3.05 18.84 -3.75
N ARG A 393 -2.17 19.76 -3.33
CA ARG A 393 -2.49 21.21 -3.32
C ARG A 393 -2.54 21.78 -4.73
N GLY A 394 -1.70 21.25 -5.62
CA GLY A 394 -1.76 21.50 -7.05
C GLY A 394 -3.10 21.07 -7.61
N ASP A 395 -3.49 19.81 -7.36
CA ASP A 395 -4.74 19.25 -7.89
C ASP A 395 -5.95 20.02 -7.36
N ALA A 396 -6.03 20.25 -6.06
CA ALA A 396 -7.10 21.05 -5.44
C ALA A 396 -7.21 22.46 -6.04
N SER A 397 -6.07 23.08 -6.38
CA SER A 397 -6.05 24.41 -6.99
C SER A 397 -6.53 24.37 -8.45
N LEU A 398 -6.24 23.29 -9.19
CA LEU A 398 -6.76 23.10 -10.55
C LEU A 398 -8.26 22.76 -10.55
N TYR A 399 -8.75 21.97 -9.59
CA TYR A 399 -10.20 21.79 -9.41
C TYR A 399 -10.92 23.12 -9.13
N LEU A 400 -10.37 23.97 -8.26
CA LEU A 400 -10.92 25.32 -8.05
C LEU A 400 -10.85 26.20 -9.30
N TYR A 401 -9.86 25.97 -10.18
CA TYR A 401 -9.77 26.64 -11.47
C TYR A 401 -10.85 26.14 -12.44
N SER A 402 -11.03 24.82 -12.56
CA SER A 402 -11.96 24.20 -13.51
C SER A 402 -13.41 24.59 -13.25
N MET A 403 -13.76 24.81 -11.97
CA MET A 403 -15.08 25.34 -11.57
C MET A 403 -15.40 26.73 -12.17
N ALA A 404 -14.45 27.47 -12.73
CA ALA A 404 -14.70 28.74 -13.40
C ALA A 404 -15.38 28.58 -14.78
N PHE A 405 -15.45 27.35 -15.31
CA PHE A 405 -15.93 27.04 -16.64
C PHE A 405 -17.29 26.33 -16.58
N PRO A 406 -18.06 26.32 -17.69
CA PRO A 406 -19.27 25.52 -17.80
C PRO A 406 -19.00 24.03 -17.52
N PRO A 407 -19.97 23.28 -16.96
CA PRO A 407 -21.33 23.72 -16.65
C PRO A 407 -21.45 24.55 -15.36
N VAL A 408 -20.44 24.53 -14.48
CA VAL A 408 -20.53 25.10 -13.12
C VAL A 408 -20.49 26.63 -13.10
N SER A 409 -19.53 27.23 -13.81
CA SER A 409 -19.34 28.69 -13.86
C SER A 409 -19.38 29.39 -12.49
N HIS A 410 -18.72 28.81 -11.48
CA HIS A 410 -18.78 29.28 -10.11
C HIS A 410 -18.17 30.69 -9.97
N GLN A 411 -18.94 31.63 -9.41
CA GLN A 411 -18.59 33.04 -9.51
C GLN A 411 -17.31 33.44 -8.75
N THR A 412 -16.98 32.74 -7.66
CA THR A 412 -15.71 32.96 -6.96
C THR A 412 -14.53 32.34 -7.72
N ALA A 413 -14.74 31.19 -8.39
CA ALA A 413 -13.72 30.56 -9.22
C ALA A 413 -13.36 31.45 -10.41
N ILE A 414 -14.35 32.05 -11.09
CA ILE A 414 -14.13 33.01 -12.19
C ILE A 414 -13.23 34.16 -11.74
N LYS A 415 -13.55 34.78 -10.60
CA LYS A 415 -12.79 35.91 -10.03
C LYS A 415 -11.37 35.54 -9.60
N THR A 416 -11.14 34.28 -9.22
CA THR A 416 -9.87 33.80 -8.67
C THR A 416 -9.09 32.88 -9.61
N SER A 417 -9.58 32.64 -10.82
CA SER A 417 -9.03 31.71 -11.82
C SER A 417 -7.52 31.88 -12.02
N SER A 418 -7.05 33.09 -12.34
CA SER A 418 -5.61 33.35 -12.49
C SER A 418 -4.79 33.04 -11.22
N GLN A 419 -5.34 33.29 -10.04
CA GLN A 419 -4.68 32.98 -8.77
C GLN A 419 -4.66 31.48 -8.49
N ASN A 420 -5.73 30.75 -8.82
CA ASN A 420 -5.82 29.30 -8.64
C ASN A 420 -4.82 28.58 -9.57
N ALA A 421 -4.74 28.97 -10.84
CA ALA A 421 -3.74 28.46 -11.77
C ALA A 421 -2.31 28.76 -11.31
N LYS A 422 -2.04 29.98 -10.82
CA LYS A 422 -0.74 30.34 -10.24
C LYS A 422 -0.40 29.50 -9.01
N ASN A 423 -1.36 29.24 -8.14
CA ASN A 423 -1.15 28.40 -6.96
C ASN A 423 -0.77 26.97 -7.39
N ALA A 424 -1.50 26.40 -8.35
CA ALA A 424 -1.21 25.08 -8.90
C ALA A 424 0.21 24.99 -9.46
N GLU A 425 0.62 25.95 -10.30
CA GLU A 425 1.98 26.03 -10.86
C GLU A 425 3.06 25.95 -9.77
N VAL A 426 2.93 26.78 -8.73
CA VAL A 426 3.90 26.83 -7.63
C VAL A 426 3.99 25.49 -6.90
N TYR A 427 2.86 24.85 -6.62
CA TYR A 427 2.86 23.60 -5.88
C TYR A 427 3.45 22.46 -6.71
N TYR A 428 3.05 22.29 -7.96
CA TYR A 428 3.63 21.27 -8.84
C TYR A 428 5.12 21.48 -9.08
N ARG A 429 5.57 22.73 -9.28
CA ARG A 429 7.00 23.04 -9.41
C ARG A 429 7.79 22.67 -8.15
N ASN A 430 7.20 22.84 -6.97
CA ASN A 430 7.83 22.44 -5.72
C ASN A 430 7.88 20.91 -5.58
N ALA A 431 6.81 20.19 -5.94
CA ALA A 431 6.79 18.74 -5.96
C ALA A 431 7.89 18.17 -6.89
N SER A 432 7.96 18.66 -8.14
CA SER A 432 8.97 18.26 -9.13
C SER A 432 10.41 18.48 -8.64
N ARG A 433 10.66 19.55 -7.86
CA ARG A 433 12.00 19.82 -7.28
C ARG A 433 12.35 18.94 -6.09
N LEU A 434 11.35 18.43 -5.38
CA LEU A 434 11.52 17.67 -4.15
C LEU A 434 11.56 16.17 -4.41
N THR A 435 10.88 15.66 -5.42
CA THR A 435 10.85 14.22 -5.67
C THR A 435 12.16 13.68 -6.24
N SER A 436 12.56 12.50 -5.76
CA SER A 436 13.64 11.71 -6.33
C SER A 436 13.18 10.82 -7.47
N ASP A 437 11.88 10.50 -7.52
CA ASP A 437 11.26 9.70 -8.56
C ASP A 437 11.27 10.47 -9.90
N GLU A 438 11.67 9.82 -10.99
CA GLU A 438 11.78 10.46 -12.30
C GLU A 438 10.43 10.67 -12.98
N GLU A 439 9.51 9.70 -12.83
CA GLU A 439 8.16 9.78 -13.37
C GLU A 439 7.32 10.83 -12.65
N GLU A 440 7.32 10.79 -11.32
CA GLU A 440 6.61 11.79 -10.51
C GLU A 440 7.15 13.21 -10.78
N ARG A 441 8.46 13.34 -11.04
CA ARG A 441 9.09 14.62 -11.41
C ARG A 441 8.55 15.14 -12.74
N ASP A 442 8.47 14.26 -13.74
CA ASP A 442 8.02 14.58 -15.09
C ASP A 442 6.53 14.94 -15.10
N VAL A 443 5.68 14.16 -14.42
CA VAL A 443 4.24 14.44 -14.23
C VAL A 443 4.05 15.80 -13.54
N ALA A 444 4.75 16.04 -12.43
CA ALA A 444 4.67 17.32 -11.73
C ALA A 444 5.16 18.49 -12.59
N SER A 445 6.22 18.30 -13.39
CA SER A 445 6.71 19.33 -14.32
C SER A 445 5.70 19.66 -15.41
N LEU A 446 5.05 18.63 -15.99
CA LEU A 446 4.01 18.78 -16.99
C LEU A 446 2.80 19.53 -16.40
N LYS A 447 2.28 19.08 -15.25
CA LYS A 447 1.17 19.74 -14.54
C LYS A 447 1.50 21.20 -14.19
N SER A 448 2.75 21.50 -13.82
CA SER A 448 3.21 22.88 -13.59
C SER A 448 3.16 23.74 -14.86
N THR A 449 3.58 23.19 -16.01
CA THR A 449 3.55 23.86 -17.32
C THR A 449 2.11 24.14 -17.77
N ILE A 450 1.21 23.17 -17.61
CA ILE A 450 -0.23 23.34 -17.88
C ILE A 450 -0.81 24.46 -17.01
N ALA A 451 -0.54 24.44 -15.71
CA ALA A 451 -1.00 25.48 -14.79
C ALA A 451 -0.48 26.88 -15.17
N GLN A 452 0.76 26.99 -15.64
CA GLN A 452 1.34 28.23 -16.14
C GLN A 452 0.61 28.74 -17.39
N TYR A 453 0.28 27.85 -18.33
CA TYR A 453 -0.52 28.21 -19.51
C TYR A 453 -1.91 28.73 -19.09
N LEU A 454 -2.59 27.99 -18.21
CA LEU A 454 -3.93 28.35 -17.71
C LEU A 454 -3.93 29.70 -16.98
N GLN A 455 -2.85 30.01 -16.26
CA GLN A 455 -2.66 31.32 -15.64
C GLN A 455 -2.61 32.45 -16.69
N GLY A 456 -1.87 32.24 -17.77
CA GLY A 456 -1.77 33.18 -18.89
C GLY A 456 -3.11 33.37 -19.61
N TYR A 457 -3.83 32.28 -19.85
CA TYR A 457 -5.17 32.30 -20.43
C TYR A 457 -6.12 33.18 -19.62
N SER A 458 -6.18 33.00 -18.29
CA SER A 458 -7.02 33.82 -17.40
C SER A 458 -6.63 35.30 -17.32
N GLN A 459 -5.43 35.67 -17.75
CA GLN A 459 -4.97 37.06 -17.82
C GLN A 459 -5.24 37.71 -19.18
N GLY A 460 -5.89 37.00 -20.11
CA GLY A 460 -6.16 37.49 -21.45
C GLY A 460 -4.96 37.39 -22.40
N ASN A 461 -3.90 36.64 -22.03
CA ASN A 461 -2.81 36.33 -22.94
C ASN A 461 -3.25 35.23 -23.90
N THR A 462 -4.11 35.58 -24.86
CA THR A 462 -4.61 34.68 -25.91
C THR A 462 -3.66 34.61 -27.11
N GLN A 463 -2.36 34.40 -26.89
CA GLN A 463 -1.58 33.84 -27.98
C GLN A 463 -2.00 32.37 -28.08
N GLY A 464 -2.92 32.10 -29.02
CA GLY A 464 -3.32 30.76 -29.46
C GLY A 464 -2.15 30.06 -30.13
N GLY A 465 -1.09 29.83 -29.37
CA GLY A 465 -0.02 28.92 -29.71
C GLY A 465 -0.51 27.51 -29.48
N ASP A 466 -0.05 26.62 -30.34
CA ASP A 466 -0.16 25.17 -30.22
C ASP A 466 0.30 24.73 -28.83
N ILE A 467 -0.66 24.55 -27.90
CA ILE A 467 -0.39 24.13 -26.53
C ILE A 467 0.24 22.74 -26.54
N SER A 468 -0.20 21.86 -27.43
CA SER A 468 0.40 20.56 -27.63
C SER A 468 1.88 20.72 -27.98
N GLY A 469 2.24 21.64 -28.89
CA GLY A 469 3.63 21.98 -29.19
C GLY A 469 4.44 22.48 -28.00
N LEU A 470 3.84 23.26 -27.09
CA LEU A 470 4.50 23.74 -25.87
C LEU A 470 4.66 22.64 -24.82
N LEU A 471 3.65 21.79 -24.64
CA LEU A 471 3.67 20.68 -23.69
C LEU A 471 4.65 19.59 -24.13
N VAL A 472 4.71 19.28 -25.43
CA VAL A 472 5.68 18.33 -26.02
C VAL A 472 7.11 18.81 -25.83
N GLN A 473 7.37 20.13 -25.90
CA GLN A 473 8.69 20.69 -25.60
C GLN A 473 9.04 20.69 -24.12
N ALA A 474 8.04 20.63 -23.24
CA ALA A 474 8.21 20.70 -21.79
C ALA A 474 8.50 19.35 -21.14
N SER A 475 8.19 18.23 -21.80
CA SER A 475 8.43 16.88 -21.28
C SER A 475 9.50 16.12 -22.07
N PRO A 476 10.47 15.46 -21.41
CA PRO A 476 11.44 14.60 -22.07
C PRO A 476 10.82 13.30 -22.60
N ARG A 477 9.60 12.94 -22.19
CA ARG A 477 8.94 11.64 -22.50
C ARG A 477 8.23 11.58 -23.86
N GLY A 478 8.23 12.67 -24.61
CA GLY A 478 7.66 12.72 -25.96
C GLY A 478 6.16 12.98 -26.01
N GLN A 479 5.61 13.06 -27.23
CA GLN A 479 4.25 13.57 -27.45
C GLN A 479 3.14 12.64 -26.99
N GLU A 480 3.29 11.34 -27.22
CA GLU A 480 2.26 10.35 -26.86
C GLU A 480 2.00 10.33 -25.35
N TRP A 481 3.07 10.29 -24.55
CA TRP A 481 3.00 10.38 -23.10
C TRP A 481 2.34 11.68 -22.63
N VAL A 482 2.74 12.83 -23.18
CA VAL A 482 2.14 14.13 -22.83
C VAL A 482 0.64 14.19 -23.12
N MET A 483 0.21 13.63 -24.25
CA MET A 483 -1.21 13.61 -24.61
C MET A 483 -2.01 12.70 -23.69
N LYS A 484 -1.45 11.52 -23.34
CA LYS A 484 -2.06 10.59 -22.39
C LYS A 484 -2.31 11.25 -21.03
N GLU A 485 -1.29 11.90 -20.45
CA GLU A 485 -1.40 12.63 -19.19
C GLU A 485 -2.43 13.77 -19.26
N LEU A 486 -2.49 14.49 -20.38
CA LEU A 486 -3.48 15.56 -20.57
C LEU A 486 -4.91 15.00 -20.67
N GLU A 487 -5.09 13.87 -21.35
CA GLU A 487 -6.36 13.15 -21.44
C GLU A 487 -6.83 12.67 -20.07
N GLU A 488 -5.93 12.15 -19.23
CA GLU A 488 -6.22 11.78 -17.84
C GLU A 488 -6.65 13.00 -17.01
N MET A 489 -5.90 14.11 -17.07
CA MET A 489 -6.31 15.35 -16.38
C MET A 489 -7.69 15.87 -16.84
N MET A 490 -8.07 15.60 -18.09
CA MET A 490 -9.38 15.96 -18.65
C MET A 490 -10.49 15.00 -18.23
N SER A 491 -10.20 13.70 -18.13
CA SER A 491 -11.17 12.69 -17.68
C SER A 491 -11.50 12.86 -16.20
N GLU A 492 -10.51 13.26 -15.39
CA GLU A 492 -10.69 13.57 -13.97
C GLU A 492 -11.34 14.94 -13.71
N ASN A 493 -11.69 15.71 -14.75
CA ASN A 493 -12.18 17.10 -14.62
C ASN A 493 -11.21 18.05 -13.91
N LEU A 494 -9.91 17.70 -13.88
CA LEU A 494 -8.85 18.50 -13.27
C LEU A 494 -8.58 19.76 -14.11
N VAL A 495 -8.68 19.66 -15.44
CA VAL A 495 -8.60 20.79 -16.38
C VAL A 495 -9.85 20.88 -17.27
N PRO A 496 -10.24 22.10 -17.72
CA PRO A 496 -11.42 22.24 -18.58
C PRO A 496 -11.15 21.73 -20.00
N GLN A 497 -11.87 20.70 -20.44
CA GLN A 497 -11.76 20.12 -21.79
C GLN A 497 -11.89 21.18 -22.90
N ALA A 498 -12.74 22.19 -22.71
CA ALA A 498 -12.99 23.26 -23.67
C ALA A 498 -11.76 24.15 -23.99
N LEU A 499 -10.65 24.00 -23.26
CA LEU A 499 -9.41 24.75 -23.51
C LEU A 499 -8.36 23.96 -24.29
N PHE A 500 -8.55 22.66 -24.49
CA PHE A 500 -7.54 21.76 -25.06
C PHE A 500 -8.06 20.96 -26.28
N LEU A 501 -9.36 21.04 -26.56
CA LEU A 501 -10.02 20.61 -27.81
C LEU A 501 -10.19 21.79 -28.75
#